data_AF-A0A933QA70-F1
#
_entry.id   AF-A0A933QA70-F1
#
_cell.length_a   1.000
_cell.length_b   1.000
_cell.length_c   1.000
_cell.angle_alpha   90.00
_cell.angle_beta   90.00
_cell.angle_gamma   90.00
#
_symmetry.space_group_name_H-M   'P 1'
#
loop_
_entity.id
_entity.type
_entity.pdbx_description
1 polymer ?
#
loop_
_entity_poly.entity_id
_entity_poly.type
_entity_poly.pdbx_seq_one_letter_code
_entity_poly.pdbx_strand_id
1 'polypeptide(L)'
;MKYRYDWLQLRHRFITGSWLTVADFFRDQGVKDNSRARLHTSGWIEEKRQYQKEIIRKTQEQTLEKEINIRVRQQKISQQLQLTGMEGLKKTKLSNIDTKTALKMLVSGLQEERAALGMDSNKLSVMTQVNVNPLPKTHLDEVIEKASYEELLQMIAEIKKLREQRNSGKEVEK
;
A
#
# COMPACT_ATOMS: atom_id res chain seq x y z
N MET A 1 -36.29 41.54 22.57
CA MET A 1 -35.77 41.05 21.28
C MET A 1 -36.11 39.57 21.11
N LYS A 2 -36.92 39.20 20.10
CA LYS A 2 -37.11 37.79 19.69
C LYS A 2 -35.91 37.40 18.83
N TYR A 3 -34.92 36.71 19.40
CA TYR A 3 -33.89 36.06 18.60
C TYR A 3 -34.56 34.96 17.77
N ARG A 4 -34.62 35.15 16.46
CA ARG A 4 -35.16 34.19 15.50
C ARG A 4 -33.96 33.41 14.95
N TYR A 5 -33.64 32.29 15.58
CA TYR A 5 -32.57 31.43 15.10
C TYR A 5 -33.04 30.64 13.87
N ASP A 6 -32.16 30.49 12.89
CA ASP A 6 -32.33 29.51 11.81
C ASP A 6 -31.94 28.12 12.33
N TRP A 7 -32.93 27.43 12.91
CA TRP A 7 -32.74 26.11 13.48
C TRP A 7 -32.32 25.05 12.45
N LEU A 8 -32.67 25.23 11.18
CA LEU A 8 -32.33 24.28 10.12
C LEU A 8 -30.84 24.35 9.79
N GLN A 9 -30.29 25.57 9.64
CA GLN A 9 -28.86 25.74 9.44
C GLN A 9 -28.04 25.30 10.65
N LEU A 10 -28.50 25.64 11.86
CA LEU A 10 -27.84 25.21 13.10
C LEU A 10 -27.82 23.68 13.23
N ARG A 11 -28.92 23.01 12.86
CA ARG A 11 -28.99 21.54 12.83
C ARG A 11 -27.96 20.96 11.86
N HIS A 12 -27.90 21.48 10.64
CA HIS A 12 -26.96 21.01 9.63
C HIS A 12 -25.51 21.17 10.10
N ARG A 13 -25.15 22.35 10.65
CA ARG A 13 -23.83 22.59 11.25
C ARG A 13 -23.52 21.63 12.40
N PHE A 14 -24.47 21.40 13.31
CA PHE A 14 -24.24 20.51 14.44
C PHE A 14 -23.97 19.06 14.01
N ILE A 15 -24.78 18.54 13.08
CA ILE A 15 -24.67 17.16 12.57
C ILE A 15 -23.34 16.95 11.85
N THR A 16 -22.92 17.91 11.04
CA THR A 16 -21.69 17.83 10.23
C THR A 16 -20.42 18.25 10.97
N GLY A 17 -20.53 19.02 12.06
CA GLY A 17 -19.38 19.55 12.81
C GLY A 17 -18.81 18.60 13.86
N SER A 18 -17.83 19.08 14.63
CA SER A 18 -17.06 18.29 15.60
C SER A 18 -17.64 18.23 17.02
N TRP A 19 -18.68 19.02 17.32
CA TRP A 19 -19.23 19.11 18.69
C TRP A 19 -19.85 17.80 19.18
N LEU A 20 -19.51 17.39 20.39
CA LEU A 20 -20.04 16.18 21.03
C LEU A 20 -21.44 16.40 21.61
N THR A 21 -21.70 17.58 22.16
CA THR A 21 -22.97 17.92 22.80
C THR A 21 -23.59 19.18 22.20
N VAL A 22 -24.92 19.29 22.29
CA VAL A 22 -25.65 20.49 21.87
C VAL A 22 -25.28 21.70 22.73
N ALA A 23 -24.93 21.49 24.01
CA ALA A 23 -24.48 22.56 24.90
C ALA A 23 -23.15 23.17 24.44
N ASP A 24 -22.18 22.35 24.02
CA ASP A 24 -20.92 22.85 23.45
C ASP A 24 -21.14 23.64 22.18
N PHE A 25 -22.02 23.12 21.31
CA PHE A 25 -22.41 23.80 20.08
C PHE A 25 -23.10 25.14 20.35
N PHE A 26 -23.97 25.22 21.35
CA PHE A 26 -24.63 26.47 21.73
C PHE A 26 -23.67 27.51 22.28
N ARG A 27 -22.67 27.09 23.07
CA ARG A 27 -21.61 27.99 23.56
C ARG A 27 -20.81 28.58 22.41
N ASP A 28 -20.46 27.77 21.43
CA ASP A 28 -19.71 28.19 20.25
C ASP A 28 -20.53 29.09 19.31
N GLN A 29 -21.80 28.77 19.07
CA GLN A 29 -22.67 29.53 18.17
C GLN A 29 -23.35 30.75 18.84
N GLY A 30 -23.06 31.03 20.11
CA GLY A 30 -23.66 32.14 20.85
C GLY A 30 -25.18 31.98 21.08
N VAL A 31 -25.69 30.75 21.04
CA VAL A 31 -27.12 30.45 21.25
C VAL A 31 -27.37 30.28 22.75
N LYS A 32 -28.41 30.94 23.26
CA LYS A 32 -28.82 30.75 24.66
C LYS A 32 -29.49 29.39 24.86
N ASP A 33 -28.95 28.57 25.76
CA ASP A 33 -29.58 27.32 26.19
C ASP A 33 -30.81 27.62 27.06
N ASN A 34 -31.98 27.62 26.44
CA ASN A 34 -33.27 27.76 27.12
C ASN A 34 -34.23 26.64 26.72
N SER A 35 -35.34 26.49 27.43
CA SER A 35 -36.32 25.41 27.20
C SER A 35 -36.82 25.36 25.75
N ARG A 36 -36.95 26.52 25.09
CA ARG A 36 -37.35 26.61 23.69
C ARG A 36 -36.27 26.09 22.73
N ALA A 37 -35.00 26.38 22.99
CA ALA A 37 -33.88 25.85 22.23
C ALA A 37 -33.81 24.33 22.36
N ARG A 38 -33.99 23.80 23.57
CA ARG A 38 -34.00 22.35 23.85
C ARG A 38 -35.11 21.60 23.10
N LEU A 39 -36.29 22.20 22.96
CA LEU A 39 -37.38 21.67 22.14
C LEU A 39 -36.99 21.52 20.66
N HIS A 40 -36.26 22.50 20.11
CA HIS A 40 -35.83 22.48 18.71
C HIS A 40 -34.64 21.54 18.45
N THR A 41 -33.81 21.28 19.45
CA THR A 41 -32.63 20.41 19.34
C THR A 41 -32.83 19.00 19.83
N SER A 42 -34.05 18.66 20.25
CA SER A 42 -34.40 17.29 20.62
C SER A 42 -34.13 16.36 19.43
N GLY A 43 -33.44 15.25 19.69
CA GLY A 43 -33.09 14.26 18.66
C GLY A 43 -31.84 14.57 17.83
N TRP A 44 -31.27 15.78 17.89
CA TRP A 44 -30.10 16.14 17.06
C TRP A 44 -28.87 15.24 17.29
N ILE A 45 -28.68 14.78 18.54
CA ILE A 45 -27.58 13.87 18.89
C ILE A 45 -27.78 12.51 18.20
N GLU A 46 -29.01 12.01 18.17
CA GLU A 46 -29.29 10.71 17.56
C GLU A 46 -29.18 10.80 16.03
N GLU A 47 -29.66 11.88 15.43
CA GLU A 47 -29.48 12.15 14.01
C GLU A 47 -28.00 12.26 13.63
N LYS A 48 -27.19 12.92 14.46
CA LYS A 48 -25.74 12.98 14.26
C LYS A 48 -25.11 11.59 14.29
N ARG A 49 -25.51 10.73 15.23
CA ARG A 49 -25.02 9.35 15.30
C ARG A 49 -25.42 8.54 14.06
N GLN A 50 -26.64 8.69 13.57
CA GLN A 50 -27.10 8.03 12.35
C GLN A 50 -26.30 8.51 11.14
N TYR A 51 -26.10 9.82 11.00
CA TYR A 51 -25.28 10.41 9.94
C TYR A 51 -23.83 9.90 9.96
N GLN A 52 -23.21 9.84 11.14
CA GLN A 52 -21.86 9.28 11.30
C GLN A 52 -21.79 7.81 10.89
N LYS A 53 -22.78 6.99 11.28
CA LYS A 53 -22.87 5.58 10.86
C LYS A 53 -23.00 5.44 9.35
N GLU A 54 -23.82 6.28 8.71
CA GLU A 54 -23.98 6.27 7.25
C GLU A 54 -22.70 6.67 6.52
N ILE A 55 -21.97 7.68 7.00
CA ILE A 55 -20.68 8.06 6.43
C ILE A 55 -19.71 6.90 6.55
N ILE A 56 -19.58 6.29 7.73
CA ILE A 56 -18.67 5.16 7.95
C ILE A 56 -19.02 4.03 6.98
N ARG A 57 -20.30 3.67 6.86
CA ARG A 57 -20.75 2.63 5.92
C ARG A 57 -20.39 2.98 4.47
N LYS A 58 -20.71 4.18 4.02
CA LYS A 58 -20.38 4.63 2.65
C LYS A 58 -18.88 4.65 2.39
N THR A 59 -18.07 5.07 3.37
CA THR A 59 -16.61 5.04 3.22
C THR A 59 -16.09 3.62 3.13
N GLN A 60 -16.64 2.68 3.91
CA GLN A 60 -16.30 1.25 3.83
C GLN A 60 -16.68 0.65 2.47
N GLU A 61 -17.89 0.93 1.97
CA GLU A 61 -18.35 0.51 0.64
C GLU A 61 -17.41 1.05 -0.45
N GLN A 62 -17.06 2.34 -0.41
CA GLN A 62 -16.13 2.94 -1.37
C GLN A 62 -14.71 2.35 -1.29
N THR A 63 -14.23 2.02 -0.09
CA THR A 63 -12.92 1.34 0.05
C THR A 63 -12.97 -0.08 -0.51
N LEU A 64 -14.05 -0.82 -0.28
CA LEU A 64 -14.24 -2.15 -0.83
C LEU A 64 -14.33 -2.12 -2.36
N GLU A 65 -15.07 -1.16 -2.93
CA GLU A 65 -15.13 -0.97 -4.39
C GLU A 65 -13.75 -0.66 -4.99
N LYS A 66 -12.97 0.19 -4.33
CA LYS A 66 -11.59 0.50 -4.75
C LYS A 66 -10.71 -0.75 -4.68
N GLU A 67 -10.80 -1.52 -3.60
CA GLU A 67 -10.05 -2.77 -3.45
C GLU A 67 -10.41 -3.80 -4.53
N ILE A 68 -11.71 -3.97 -4.83
CA ILE A 68 -12.18 -4.87 -5.89
C ILE A 68 -11.60 -4.43 -7.24
N ASN A 69 -11.67 -3.14 -7.56
CA ASN A 69 -11.12 -2.61 -8.82
C ASN A 69 -9.60 -2.83 -8.93
N ILE A 70 -8.85 -2.68 -7.83
CA ILE A 70 -7.41 -2.96 -7.78
C ILE A 70 -7.15 -4.44 -8.02
N ARG A 71 -7.89 -5.35 -7.37
CA ARG A 71 -7.75 -6.79 -7.56
C ARG A 71 -8.03 -7.21 -9.00
N VAL A 72 -9.11 -6.71 -9.60
CA VAL A 72 -9.44 -6.98 -11.01
C VAL A 72 -8.32 -6.51 -11.93
N ARG A 73 -7.74 -5.34 -11.67
CA ARG A 73 -6.60 -4.83 -12.45
C ARG A 73 -5.35 -5.72 -12.29
N GLN A 74 -5.02 -6.11 -11.06
CA GLN A 74 -3.88 -7.00 -10.78
C GLN A 74 -4.05 -8.35 -11.47
N GLN A 75 -5.26 -8.92 -11.45
CA GLN A 75 -5.57 -10.17 -12.14
C GLN A 75 -5.37 -10.06 -13.65
N LYS A 76 -5.82 -8.96 -14.28
CA LYS A 76 -5.60 -8.74 -15.73
C LYS A 76 -4.11 -8.65 -16.09
N ILE A 77 -3.33 -7.92 -15.28
CA ILE A 77 -1.88 -7.78 -15.48
C ILE A 77 -1.20 -9.16 -15.32
N SER A 78 -1.58 -9.91 -14.29
CA SER A 78 -1.08 -11.25 -14.01
C SER A 78 -1.30 -12.19 -15.20
N GLN A 79 -2.51 -12.18 -15.77
CA GLN A 79 -2.85 -12.98 -16.95
C GLN A 79 -2.00 -12.59 -18.17
N GLN A 80 -1.80 -11.29 -18.42
CA GLN A 80 -0.94 -10.82 -19.51
C GLN A 80 0.52 -11.27 -19.31
N LEU A 81 1.02 -11.24 -18.07
CA LEU A 81 2.36 -11.69 -17.74
C LEU A 81 2.53 -13.21 -17.97
N GLN A 82 1.51 -14.00 -17.63
CA GLN A 82 1.50 -15.43 -17.93
C GLN A 82 1.48 -15.70 -19.44
N LEU A 83 0.64 -14.98 -20.20
CA LEU A 83 0.56 -15.13 -21.66
C LEU A 83 1.89 -14.79 -22.35
N THR A 84 2.52 -13.67 -21.98
CA THR A 84 3.83 -13.28 -22.52
C THR A 84 4.92 -14.28 -22.16
N GLY A 85 4.92 -14.81 -20.93
CA GLY A 85 5.79 -15.92 -20.53
C GLY A 85 5.57 -17.18 -21.39
N MET A 86 4.31 -17.56 -21.63
CA MET A 86 3.99 -18.71 -22.49
C MET A 86 4.43 -18.51 -23.94
N GLU A 87 4.24 -17.31 -24.50
CA GLU A 87 4.71 -16.99 -25.85
C GLU A 87 6.24 -16.99 -25.96
N GLY A 88 6.94 -16.47 -24.95
CA GLY A 88 8.39 -16.55 -24.85
C GLY A 88 8.88 -17.99 -24.88
N LEU A 89 8.27 -18.86 -24.05
CA LEU A 89 8.60 -20.30 -24.01
C LEU A 89 8.35 -21.01 -25.35
N LYS A 90 7.28 -20.65 -26.07
CA LYS A 90 6.97 -21.24 -27.38
C LYS A 90 7.97 -20.85 -28.47
N LYS A 91 8.57 -19.66 -28.39
CA LYS A 91 9.51 -19.13 -29.41
C LYS A 91 10.95 -19.60 -29.22
N THR A 92 11.35 -19.93 -27.99
CA THR A 92 12.72 -20.36 -27.69
C THR A 92 12.99 -21.84 -27.99
N LYS A 93 13.94 -22.12 -28.90
CA LYS A 93 14.66 -23.41 -28.91
C LYS A 93 15.63 -23.46 -27.72
N LEU A 94 15.81 -24.66 -27.15
CA LEU A 94 16.37 -25.00 -25.82
C LEU A 94 17.76 -24.46 -25.39
N SER A 95 18.38 -23.48 -26.04
CA SER A 95 19.66 -22.91 -25.57
C SER A 95 19.45 -21.61 -24.79
N ASN A 96 19.08 -21.79 -23.53
CA ASN A 96 19.35 -20.95 -22.35
C ASN A 96 19.74 -19.48 -22.57
N ILE A 97 18.78 -18.58 -22.28
CA ILE A 97 18.91 -17.31 -21.51
C ILE A 97 17.53 -16.62 -21.50
N ASP A 98 16.75 -16.75 -22.59
CA ASP A 98 15.43 -16.11 -22.73
C ASP A 98 14.27 -16.93 -22.08
N THR A 99 14.42 -18.26 -22.00
CA THR A 99 13.49 -19.16 -21.29
C THR A 99 13.36 -18.86 -19.80
N LYS A 100 14.45 -18.43 -19.14
CA LYS A 100 14.47 -18.10 -17.71
C LYS A 100 13.62 -16.87 -17.43
N THR A 101 13.67 -15.87 -18.30
CA THR A 101 12.83 -14.66 -18.21
C THR A 101 11.36 -15.01 -18.40
N ALA A 102 11.05 -15.85 -19.40
CA ALA A 102 9.70 -16.32 -19.66
C ALA A 102 9.10 -17.14 -18.50
N LEU A 103 9.88 -18.04 -17.90
CA LEU A 103 9.50 -18.75 -16.67
C LEU A 103 9.26 -17.80 -15.49
N LYS A 104 10.12 -16.80 -15.33
CA LYS A 104 9.97 -15.81 -14.25
C LYS A 104 8.68 -15.00 -14.41
N MET A 105 8.33 -14.60 -15.63
CA MET A 105 7.05 -13.93 -15.93
C MET A 105 5.86 -14.81 -15.57
N LEU A 106 5.87 -16.08 -15.98
CA LEU A 106 4.80 -17.02 -15.68
C LEU A 106 4.64 -17.27 -14.16
N VAL A 107 5.74 -17.50 -13.44
CA VAL A 107 5.73 -17.71 -11.99
C VAL A 107 5.27 -16.45 -11.25
N SER A 108 5.76 -15.28 -11.66
CA SER A 108 5.37 -14.00 -11.03
C SER A 108 3.88 -13.71 -11.27
N GLY A 109 3.36 -13.96 -12.48
CA GLY A 109 1.95 -13.78 -12.79
C GLY A 109 1.05 -14.74 -12.01
N LEU A 110 1.46 -15.99 -11.79
CA LEU A 110 0.72 -16.92 -10.94
C LEU A 110 0.72 -16.50 -9.46
N GLN A 111 1.82 -15.94 -8.97
CA GLN A 111 1.92 -15.43 -7.61
C GLN A 111 1.03 -14.19 -7.41
N GLU A 112 1.05 -13.25 -8.36
CA GLU A 112 0.21 -12.06 -8.31
C GLU A 112 -1.29 -12.39 -8.41
N GLU A 113 -1.68 -13.39 -9.21
CA GLU A 113 -3.06 -13.85 -9.30
C GLU A 113 -3.55 -14.46 -7.98
N ARG A 114 -2.72 -15.29 -7.33
CA ARG A 114 -3.01 -15.86 -6.00
C ARG A 114 -3.16 -14.78 -4.94
N ALA A 115 -2.30 -13.76 -4.97
CA ALA A 115 -2.39 -12.62 -4.07
C ALA A 115 -3.68 -11.81 -4.31
N ALA A 116 -4.04 -11.54 -5.57
CA ALA A 116 -5.27 -10.81 -5.92
C ALA A 116 -6.54 -11.58 -5.51
N LEU A 117 -6.53 -12.92 -5.60
CA LEU A 117 -7.61 -13.79 -5.14
C LEU A 117 -7.62 -13.97 -3.61
N GLY A 118 -6.66 -13.40 -2.88
CA GLY A 118 -6.56 -13.53 -1.42
C GLY A 118 -6.24 -14.95 -0.95
N MET A 119 -5.67 -15.78 -1.82
CA MET A 119 -5.28 -17.16 -1.51
C MET A 119 -3.96 -17.25 -0.73
N ASP A 120 -3.15 -16.19 -0.75
CA ASP A 120 -1.92 -16.06 0.03
C ASP A 120 -2.18 -15.37 1.37
N SER A 121 -2.87 -16.05 2.28
CA SER A 121 -3.19 -15.52 3.62
C SER A 121 -2.01 -15.53 4.60
N ASN A 122 -0.82 -16.02 4.20
CA ASN A 122 0.24 -16.32 5.18
C ASN A 122 1.69 -16.10 4.73
N LYS A 123 1.96 -15.29 3.71
CA LYS A 123 3.34 -14.86 3.41
C LYS A 123 3.37 -13.37 3.14
N LEU A 124 4.33 -12.69 3.80
CA LEU A 124 4.71 -11.31 3.52
C LEU A 124 4.62 -11.07 2.02
N SER A 125 3.93 -10.01 1.62
CA SER A 125 3.91 -9.50 0.26
C SER A 125 5.36 -9.24 -0.16
N VAL A 126 5.99 -10.25 -0.75
CA VAL A 126 7.20 -10.07 -1.53
C VAL A 126 6.66 -9.53 -2.84
N MET A 127 6.57 -8.21 -2.95
CA MET A 127 6.57 -7.58 -4.26
C MET A 127 7.86 -8.04 -4.93
N THR A 128 7.78 -9.12 -5.70
CA THR A 128 8.88 -9.60 -6.50
C THR A 128 9.03 -8.57 -7.60
N GLN A 129 9.85 -7.54 -7.36
CA GLN A 129 10.23 -6.58 -8.39
C GLN A 129 10.79 -7.39 -9.56
N VAL A 130 9.97 -7.55 -10.59
CA VAL A 130 10.46 -8.04 -11.87
C VAL A 130 11.28 -6.89 -12.41
N ASN A 131 12.57 -6.88 -12.06
CA ASN A 131 13.51 -5.97 -12.68
C ASN A 131 13.61 -6.40 -14.15
N VAL A 132 12.75 -5.81 -14.99
CA VAL A 132 12.74 -5.98 -16.45
C VAL A 132 13.75 -5.05 -17.11
N ASN A 133 14.76 -4.62 -16.38
CA ASN A 133 15.87 -3.86 -16.93
C ASN A 133 17.06 -4.81 -17.08
N PRO A 134 17.52 -5.10 -18.31
CA PRO A 134 18.89 -5.57 -18.49
C PRO A 134 19.76 -4.37 -18.12
N LEU A 135 20.12 -4.24 -16.84
CA LEU A 135 21.13 -3.29 -16.40
C LEU A 135 22.34 -3.48 -17.33
N PRO A 136 22.94 -2.39 -17.87
CA PRO A 136 24.17 -2.52 -18.63
C PRO A 136 25.19 -3.23 -17.74
N LYS A 137 25.85 -4.26 -18.28
CA LYS A 137 26.88 -5.02 -17.57
C LYS A 137 27.83 -4.03 -16.91
N THR A 138 27.94 -4.10 -15.60
CA THR A 138 28.86 -3.24 -14.88
C THR A 138 30.29 -3.76 -15.10
N HIS A 139 31.29 -2.90 -14.95
CA HIS A 139 32.70 -3.33 -15.03
C HIS A 139 33.00 -4.48 -14.04
N LEU A 140 32.30 -4.52 -12.90
CA LEU A 140 32.39 -5.61 -11.94
C LEU A 140 31.90 -6.94 -12.53
N ASP A 141 30.80 -6.92 -13.28
CA ASP A 141 30.24 -8.11 -13.93
C ASP A 141 31.21 -8.67 -14.99
N GLU A 142 31.87 -7.81 -15.75
CA GLU A 142 32.90 -8.24 -16.71
C GLU A 142 34.12 -8.87 -16.05
N VAL A 143 34.54 -8.32 -14.90
CA VAL A 143 35.67 -8.88 -14.13
C VAL A 143 35.29 -10.24 -13.55
N ILE A 144 34.06 -10.40 -13.05
CA ILE A 144 33.60 -11.68 -12.49
C ILE A 144 33.43 -12.75 -13.57
N GLU A 145 32.94 -12.39 -14.77
CA GLU A 145 32.80 -13.35 -15.88
C GLU A 145 34.16 -13.82 -16.44
N LYS A 146 35.20 -12.98 -16.37
CA LYS A 146 36.54 -13.28 -16.89
C LYS A 146 37.49 -13.89 -15.86
N ALA A 147 37.20 -13.74 -14.57
CA ALA A 147 38.05 -14.25 -13.49
C ALA A 147 37.92 -15.77 -13.33
N SER A 148 39.04 -16.42 -13.08
CA SER A 148 39.07 -17.83 -12.68
C SER A 148 38.51 -18.02 -11.26
N TYR A 149 38.11 -19.25 -10.95
CA TYR A 149 37.54 -19.58 -9.63
C TYR A 149 38.51 -19.24 -8.48
N GLU A 150 39.81 -19.42 -8.68
CA GLU A 150 40.83 -19.11 -7.68
C GLU A 150 40.98 -17.61 -7.43
N GLU A 151 40.93 -16.79 -8.48
CA GLU A 151 41.01 -15.33 -8.40
C GLU A 151 39.78 -14.74 -7.69
N LEU A 152 38.60 -15.30 -7.94
CA LEU A 152 37.38 -14.90 -7.24
C LEU A 152 37.47 -15.21 -5.74
N LEU A 153 37.99 -16.38 -5.37
CA LEU A 153 38.20 -16.73 -3.97
C LEU A 153 39.21 -15.81 -3.28
N GLN A 154 40.29 -15.44 -3.96
CA GLN A 154 41.27 -14.48 -3.45
C GLN A 154 40.64 -13.09 -3.23
N MET A 155 39.86 -12.61 -4.19
CA MET A 155 39.17 -11.32 -4.09
C MET A 155 38.18 -11.30 -2.92
N ILE A 156 37.43 -12.38 -2.71
CA ILE A 156 36.51 -12.52 -1.57
C ILE A 156 37.29 -12.56 -0.25
N ALA A 157 38.40 -13.27 -0.20
CA ALA A 157 39.25 -13.35 0.99
C ALA A 157 39.85 -11.98 1.36
N GLU A 158 40.25 -11.20 0.37
CA GLU A 158 40.80 -9.86 0.56
C GLU A 158 39.74 -8.86 1.04
N ILE A 159 38.54 -8.89 0.45
CA ILE A 159 37.40 -8.08 0.91
C ILE A 159 37.05 -8.42 2.37
N LYS A 160 37.10 -9.71 2.73
CA LYS A 160 36.83 -10.15 4.10
C LYS A 160 37.87 -9.62 5.09
N LYS A 161 39.16 -9.69 4.75
CA LYS A 161 40.26 -9.12 5.56
C LYS A 161 40.11 -7.61 5.74
N LEU A 162 39.79 -6.88 4.68
CA LEU A 162 39.58 -5.42 4.74
C LEU A 162 38.40 -5.03 5.64
N ARG A 163 37.33 -5.84 5.66
CA ARG A 163 36.18 -5.62 6.56
C ARG A 163 36.52 -5.90 8.02
N GLU A 164 37.30 -6.95 8.29
CA GLU A 164 37.76 -7.28 9.64
C GLU A 164 38.69 -6.20 10.19
N GLN A 165 39.63 -5.70 9.38
CA GLN A 165 40.49 -4.57 9.76
C GLN A 165 39.68 -3.31 10.08
N ARG A 166 38.67 -2.99 9.26
CA ARG A 166 37.79 -1.83 9.48
C ARG A 166 36.91 -1.95 10.73
N ASN A 167 36.57 -3.17 11.15
CA ASN A 167 35.84 -3.42 12.40
C ASN A 167 36.77 -3.38 13.62
N SER A 168 37.99 -3.89 13.52
CA SER A 168 38.99 -3.83 14.62
C SER A 168 39.48 -2.40 14.94
N GLY A 169 39.45 -1.49 13.98
CA GLY A 169 39.79 -0.07 14.20
C GLY A 169 38.72 0.74 14.93
N LYS A 170 37.54 0.18 15.22
CA LYS A 170 36.44 0.86 15.94
C LYS A 170 36.38 0.54 17.43
N GLU A 171 37.25 -0.32 17.95
CA GLU A 171 37.24 -0.71 19.38
C GLU A 171 38.17 0.12 20.28
N VAL A 172 38.90 1.12 19.75
CA VAL A 172 39.87 1.92 20.53
C VAL A 172 39.31 3.25 21.05
N GLU A 173 38.06 3.61 20.72
CA GLU A 173 37.40 4.79 21.29
C GLU A 173 36.15 4.40 22.10
N LYS A 174 36.36 3.94 23.33
CA LYS A 174 35.39 4.03 24.42
C LYS A 174 36.09 4.28 25.74
#